data_AF-A0A392U9I0-F1
#
_entry.id   AF-A0A392U9I0-F1
#
_cell.length_a   1.000
_cell.length_b   1.000
_cell.length_c   1.000
_cell.angle_alpha   90.00
_cell.angle_beta   90.00
_cell.angle_gamma   90.00
#
_symmetry.space_group_name_H-M   'P 1'
#
loop_
_entity.id
_entity.type
_entity.pdbx_description
1 polymer ?
#
loop_
_entity_poly.entity_id
_entity_poly.type
_entity_poly.pdbx_seq_one_letter_code
_entity_poly.pdbx_strand_id
1 'polypeptide(L)' 'MSREALIAMIFEVESSMLDAAKANFDNTVAQIKCLNPDVELVTEDMNEMKEVQDDVLV' A
#
# COMPACT_ATOMS: atom_id res chain seq x y z
N MET A 1 31.52 6.38 6.42
CA MET A 1 30.42 6.01 5.51
C MET A 1 30.74 6.58 4.14
N SER A 2 30.74 5.77 3.08
CA SER A 2 30.95 6.26 1.71
C SER A 2 29.62 6.77 1.12
N ARG A 3 29.71 7.56 0.06
CA ARG A 3 28.52 7.99 -0.70
C ARG A 3 27.71 6.80 -1.18
N GLU A 4 28.39 5.75 -1.63
CA GLU A 4 27.80 4.51 -2.14
C GLU A 4 27.05 3.76 -1.04
N ALA A 5 27.63 3.67 0.16
CA ALA A 5 26.98 3.03 1.31
C ALA A 5 25.72 3.78 1.75
N LEU A 6 25.73 5.12 1.72
CA LEU A 6 24.55 5.92 2.04
C LEU A 6 23.44 5.73 0.99
N ILE A 7 23.80 5.72 -0.30
CA ILE A 7 22.84 5.49 -1.40
C ILE A 7 22.19 4.12 -1.25
N ALA A 8 22.97 3.06 -0.97
CA ALA A 8 22.44 1.72 -0.78
C ALA A 8 21.44 1.63 0.39
N MET A 9 21.77 2.27 1.52
CA MET A 9 20.89 2.30 2.69
C MET A 9 19.57 3.04 2.40
N ILE A 10 19.60 4.14 1.65
CA ILE A 10 18.39 4.85 1.24
C ILE A 10 17.49 3.93 0.42
N PHE A 11 18.02 3.25 -0.60
CA PHE A 11 17.23 2.34 -1.44
C PHE A 11 16.63 1.17 -0.64
N GLU A 12 17.39 0.59 0.28
CA GLU A 12 16.92 -0.49 1.13
C GLU A 12 15.74 -0.03 2.02
N VAL A 13 15.88 1.13 2.66
CA VAL A 13 14.84 1.69 3.51
C VAL A 13 13.61 2.08 2.70
N GLU A 14 13.78 2.70 1.53
CA GLU A 14 12.67 3.05 0.62
C GLU A 14 11.90 1.81 0.15
N SER A 15 12.61 0.75 -0.26
CA SER A 15 11.98 -0.52 -0.67
C SER A 15 11.21 -1.15 0.50
N SER A 16 11.83 -1.19 1.70
CA SER A 16 11.18 -1.78 2.87
C SER A 16 9.93 -1.02 3.29
N MET A 17 9.93 0.31 3.18
CA MET A 17 8.74 1.12 3.48
C MET A 17 7.62 0.88 2.47
N LEU A 18 7.94 0.72 1.19
CA LEU A 18 6.95 0.40 0.15
C LEU A 18 6.31 -0.97 0.40
N ASP A 19 7.12 -1.99 0.70
CA ASP A 19 6.63 -3.33 1.02
C ASP A 19 5.72 -3.33 2.26
N ALA A 20 6.10 -2.56 3.28
CA ALA A 20 5.30 -2.39 4.49
C ALA A 20 3.97 -1.68 4.23
N ALA A 21 3.98 -0.62 3.40
CA ALA A 21 2.77 0.11 3.01
C ALA A 21 1.79 -0.80 2.26
N LYS A 22 2.30 -1.57 1.29
CA LYS A 22 1.52 -2.55 0.55
C LYS A 22 0.90 -3.61 1.46
N ALA A 23 1.71 -4.22 2.32
CA ALA A 23 1.23 -5.25 3.25
C ALA A 23 0.15 -4.70 4.20
N ASN A 24 0.32 -3.47 4.69
CA ASN A 24 -0.65 -2.83 5.56
C ASN A 24 -1.96 -2.49 4.83
N PHE A 25 -1.87 -2.05 3.57
CA PHE A 25 -3.04 -1.82 2.72
C PHE A 25 -3.83 -3.10 2.46
N ASP A 26 -3.15 -4.17 2.01
CA ASP A 26 -3.77 -5.47 1.75
C ASP A 26 -4.45 -6.02 3.01
N ASN A 27 -3.79 -5.88 4.17
CA ASN A 27 -4.36 -6.29 5.45
C ASN A 27 -5.61 -5.47 5.81
N THR A 28 -5.59 -4.16 5.61
CA THR A 28 -6.74 -3.28 5.87
C THR A 28 -7.93 -3.66 4.98
N VAL A 29 -7.70 -3.89 3.68
CA VAL A 29 -8.75 -4.34 2.74
C VAL A 29 -9.33 -5.68 3.18
N ALA A 30 -8.48 -6.62 3.62
CA ALA A 30 -8.94 -7.91 4.13
C ALA A 30 -9.79 -7.78 5.42
N GLN A 31 -9.38 -6.91 6.34
CA GLN A 31 -10.17 -6.61 7.55
C GLN A 31 -11.55 -6.05 7.20
N ILE A 32 -11.63 -5.09 6.27
CA ILE A 32 -12.89 -4.49 5.85
C ILE A 32 -13.82 -5.55 5.24
N LYS A 33 -13.31 -6.42 4.35
CA LYS A 33 -14.09 -7.53 3.81
C LYS A 33 -14.58 -8.49 4.89
N CYS A 34 -13.72 -8.84 5.84
CA CYS A 34 -14.05 -9.73 6.95
C CYS A 34 -15.17 -9.16 7.85
N LEU A 35 -15.16 -7.86 8.11
CA LEU A 35 -16.14 -7.18 8.96
C LEU A 35 -17.47 -6.89 8.26
N ASN A 36 -17.54 -7.00 6.94
CA ASN A 36 -18.75 -6.71 6.15
C ASN A 36 -19.13 -7.93 5.28
N PRO A 37 -19.44 -9.10 5.86
CA PRO A 37 -19.67 -10.34 5.11
C PRO A 37 -20.90 -10.30 4.20
N ASP A 38 -21.89 -9.45 4.53
CA ASP A 38 -23.15 -9.33 3.80
C ASP A 38 -23.12 -8.21 2.74
N VAL A 39 -21.98 -7.53 2.57
CA VAL A 39 -21.81 -6.43 1.61
C VAL A 39 -20.78 -6.84 0.57
N GLU A 40 -21.17 -6.81 -0.70
CA GLU A 40 -20.22 -6.97 -1.80
C GLU A 40 -19.41 -5.69 -1.99
N LEU A 41 -18.14 -5.74 -1.58
CA LEU A 41 -17.21 -4.62 -1.71
C LEU A 41 -16.38 -4.77 -2.99
N VAL A 42 -16.49 -3.80 -3.89
CA VAL A 42 -15.65 -3.70 -5.08
C VAL A 42 -14.27 -3.23 -4.64
N THR A 43 -13.26 -4.09 -4.81
CA THR A 43 -11.86 -3.76 -4.49
C THR A 43 -10.93 -3.98 -5.68
N GLU A 44 -11.49 -4.08 -6.88
CA GLU A 44 -10.71 -4.10 -8.10
C GLU A 44 -9.91 -2.80 -8.20
N ASP A 45 -8.68 -2.88 -8.68
CA ASP A 45 -7.78 -1.75 -8.91
C ASP A 45 -7.34 -0.93 -7.69
N MET A 46 -7.82 -1.26 -6.49
CA MET A 46 -7.36 -0.70 -5.23
C MET A 46 -5.88 -1.05 -4.97
N ASN A 47 -5.07 -0.05 -4.64
CA ASN A 47 -3.72 -0.23 -4.13
C ASN A 47 -3.30 0.98 -3.28
N GLU A 48 -2.22 0.80 -2.53
CA GLU A 48 -1.67 1.76 -1.57
C GLU A 48 -1.25 3.11 -2.17
N MET A 49 -1.10 3.19 -3.49
CA MET A 49 -0.64 4.39 -4.20
C MET A 49 -1.75 5.17 -4.89
N LYS A 50 -2.98 4.63 -4.97
CA LYS A 50 -4.10 5.32 -5.63
C LYS A 50 -4.82 6.26 -4.69
N GLU A 51 -5.30 7.36 -5.24
CA GLU A 51 -6.11 8.34 -4.54
C GLU A 51 -7.53 8.37 -5.10
N VAL A 52 -8.48 8.83 -4.28
CA VAL A 52 -9.84 9.12 -4.75
C VAL A 52 -9.89 10.59 -5.15
N GLN A 53 -10.14 10.87 -6.42
CA GLN A 53 -10.39 12.22 -6.95
C GLN A 53 -11.73 12.21 -7.68
N ASP A 54 -12.66 13.05 -7.26
CA ASP A 54 -14.01 13.14 -7.84
C ASP A 54 -14.70 11.77 -8.02
N ASP A 55 -14.63 10.93 -6.98
CA ASP A 55 -15.17 9.55 -6.93
C ASP A 55 -14.50 8.55 -7.89
N VAL A 56 -13.34 8.88 -8.44
CA VAL A 56 -12.53 8.01 -9.31
C VAL A 56 -11.20 7.67 -8.64
N LEU A 57 -10.77 6.41 -8.77
CA LEU A 57 -9.42 5.99 -8.38
C LEU A 57 -8.40 6.43 -9.44
N VAL A 58 -7.47 7.30 -9.06
CA VAL A 58 -6.37 7.80 -9.90
C VAL A 58 -5.02 7.26 -9.47
#